data_AF-A0A1I2YM04-F1
#
_entry.id   AF-A0A1I2YM04-F1
#
_cell.length_a   1.000
_cell.length_b   1.000
_cell.length_c   1.000
_cell.angle_alpha   90.00
_cell.angle_beta   90.00
_cell.angle_gamma   90.00
#
_symmetry.space_group_name_H-M   'P 1'
#
loop_
_entity.id
_entity.type
_entity.pdbx_description
1 polymer ?
#
loop_
_entity_poly.entity_id
_entity_poly.type
_entity_poly.pdbx_seq_one_letter_code
_entity_poly.pdbx_strand_id
1 'polypeptide(L)'
;MKIMLSTRLWLLSQLVVAILLGASATVVKAECSGCLCPGNPCKLCPLPPTKDAPPVPGEPDTCLKIKEKVPPVSANTEPDAHYASLDKSIMECVRNGGDVVMNSRRNKEFPSKHYCKPYIAPAASRK
;
A
#
# COMPACT_ATOMS: atom_id res chain seq x y z
N MET A 1 -30.41 -2.89 -56.56
CA MET A 1 -30.70 -3.60 -55.29
C MET A 1 -29.48 -4.21 -54.59
N LYS A 2 -28.46 -4.72 -55.31
CA LYS A 2 -27.25 -5.33 -54.70
C LYS A 2 -26.34 -4.34 -53.95
N ILE A 3 -26.26 -3.08 -54.39
CA ILE A 3 -25.39 -2.05 -53.80
C ILE A 3 -25.86 -1.62 -52.40
N MET A 4 -27.17 -1.45 -52.20
CA MET A 4 -27.75 -1.09 -50.89
C MET A 4 -27.55 -2.16 -49.81
N LEU A 5 -27.46 -3.45 -50.21
CA LEU A 5 -27.29 -4.55 -49.27
C LEU A 5 -25.85 -4.62 -48.75
N SER A 6 -24.85 -4.34 -49.59
CA SER A 6 -23.44 -4.33 -49.15
C SER A 6 -23.15 -3.13 -48.24
N THR A 7 -23.75 -1.96 -48.49
CA THR A 7 -23.58 -0.78 -47.64
C THR A 7 -24.16 -1.01 -46.24
N ARG A 8 -25.33 -1.66 -46.12
CA ARG A 8 -25.92 -2.00 -44.82
C ARG A 8 -25.08 -3.03 -44.06
N LEU A 9 -24.54 -4.03 -44.76
CA LEU A 9 -23.68 -5.04 -44.16
C LEU A 9 -22.36 -4.42 -43.64
N TRP A 10 -21.84 -3.43 -44.36
CA TRP A 10 -20.63 -2.70 -43.97
C TRP A 10 -20.86 -1.80 -42.74
N LEU A 11 -22.00 -1.11 -42.68
CA LEU A 11 -22.37 -0.29 -41.52
C LEU A 11 -22.61 -1.13 -40.26
N LEU A 12 -23.23 -2.31 -40.39
CA LEU A 12 -23.41 -3.23 -39.26
C LEU A 12 -22.08 -3.78 -38.76
N SER A 13 -21.14 -4.09 -39.67
CA SER A 13 -19.79 -4.52 -39.30
C SER A 13 -19.02 -3.44 -38.52
N GLN A 14 -19.08 -2.18 -38.98
CA GLN A 14 -18.49 -1.03 -38.28
C GLN A 14 -19.08 -0.84 -36.87
N LEU A 15 -20.39 -1.01 -36.72
CA LEU A 15 -21.08 -0.88 -35.45
C LEU A 15 -20.67 -1.98 -34.45
N VAL A 16 -20.55 -3.23 -34.92
CA VAL A 16 -20.11 -4.37 -34.10
C VAL A 16 -18.66 -4.20 -33.65
N VAL A 17 -17.76 -3.74 -34.54
CA VAL A 17 -16.36 -3.45 -34.20
C VAL A 17 -16.29 -2.33 -33.14
N ALA A 18 -17.07 -1.25 -33.29
CA ALA A 18 -17.10 -0.17 -32.31
C ALA A 18 -17.58 -0.63 -30.92
N ILE A 19 -18.57 -1.53 -30.85
CA ILE A 19 -19.06 -2.10 -29.59
C ILE A 19 -18.00 -3.00 -28.94
N LEU A 20 -17.25 -3.80 -29.72
CA LEU A 20 -16.17 -4.65 -29.22
C LEU A 20 -14.96 -3.85 -28.69
N LEU A 21 -14.67 -2.68 -29.28
CA LEU A 21 -13.58 -1.80 -28.83
C LEU A 21 -13.93 -0.96 -27.59
N GLY A 22 -15.20 -0.79 -27.25
CA GLY A 22 -15.64 -0.02 -26.06
C GLY A 22 -15.51 -0.78 -24.73
N ALA A 23 -15.27 -2.10 -24.76
CA ALA A 23 -15.25 -2.95 -23.56
C ALA A 23 -13.88 -3.04 -22.88
N SER A 24 -12.81 -2.49 -23.47
CA SER A 24 -11.50 -2.32 -22.81
C SER A 24 -11.50 -1.03 -21.97
N ALA A 25 -12.41 -0.96 -21.00
CA ALA A 25 -12.25 -0.03 -19.89
C ALA A 25 -10.97 -0.42 -19.15
N THR A 26 -9.87 0.23 -19.52
CA THR A 26 -8.65 0.22 -18.73
C THR A 26 -9.05 0.64 -17.33
N VAL A 27 -8.89 -0.25 -16.36
CA VAL A 27 -8.89 0.12 -14.96
C VAL A 27 -7.73 1.08 -14.82
N VAL A 28 -8.03 2.38 -14.86
CA VAL A 28 -7.08 3.44 -14.51
C VAL A 28 -6.68 3.14 -13.08
N LYS A 29 -5.57 2.42 -12.92
CA LYS A 29 -4.83 2.35 -11.68
C LYS A 29 -4.41 3.79 -11.46
N ALA A 30 -5.18 4.53 -10.66
CA ALA A 30 -4.79 5.87 -10.24
C ALA A 30 -3.31 5.81 -9.89
N GLU A 31 -2.49 6.67 -10.51
CA GLU A 31 -1.07 6.76 -10.17
C GLU A 31 -0.98 7.06 -8.67
N CYS A 32 -0.76 6.00 -7.89
CA CYS A 32 -0.66 6.12 -6.45
C CYS A 32 0.77 6.58 -6.18
N SER A 33 0.89 7.85 -5.80
CA SER A 33 2.15 8.45 -5.36
C SER A 33 2.26 8.41 -3.84
N GLY A 34 3.45 8.11 -3.34
CA GLY A 34 3.76 8.06 -1.90
C GLY A 34 3.85 6.64 -1.33
N CYS A 35 3.86 6.56 0.02
CA CYS A 35 4.17 5.30 0.72
C CYS A 35 2.96 4.43 1.05
N LEU A 36 1.76 5.01 1.12
CA LEU A 36 0.51 4.31 1.42
C LEU A 36 -0.16 3.79 0.14
N CYS A 37 0.65 3.15 -0.70
CA CYS A 37 0.25 2.64 -2.00
C CYS A 37 0.27 1.12 -2.03
N PRO A 38 -0.54 0.51 -2.91
CA PRO A 38 -0.59 -0.94 -3.01
C PRO A 38 0.79 -1.56 -3.25
N GLY A 39 1.08 -2.63 -2.51
CA GLY A 39 2.38 -3.29 -2.52
C GLY A 39 3.42 -2.70 -1.58
N ASN A 40 3.06 -1.70 -0.77
CA ASN A 40 3.91 -1.10 0.26
C ASN A 40 5.32 -0.73 -0.24
N PRO A 41 5.43 0.20 -1.21
CA PRO A 41 6.70 0.50 -1.89
C PRO A 41 7.77 1.07 -0.94
N CYS A 42 7.37 1.69 0.16
CA CYS A 42 8.28 2.23 1.17
C CYS A 42 8.61 1.23 2.29
N LYS A 43 8.16 -0.02 2.20
CA LYS A 43 8.30 -1.06 3.24
C LYS A 43 7.91 -0.56 4.63
N LEU A 44 6.79 0.15 4.70
CA LEU A 44 6.20 0.65 5.94
C LEU A 44 5.91 -0.51 6.90
N CYS A 45 6.20 -0.31 8.18
CA CYS A 45 5.75 -1.21 9.24
C CYS A 45 4.76 -0.50 10.17
N PRO A 46 3.65 -1.17 10.55
CA PRO A 46 2.61 -0.58 11.38
C PRO A 46 3.09 -0.31 12.81
N LEU A 47 2.63 0.81 13.37
CA LEU A 47 2.90 1.18 14.77
C LEU A 47 1.57 1.31 15.55
N PRO A 48 1.53 0.83 16.81
CA PRO A 48 2.54 -0.03 17.45
C PRO A 48 2.56 -1.46 16.87
N PRO A 49 3.59 -2.27 17.17
CA PRO A 49 3.60 -3.69 16.82
C PRO A 49 2.37 -4.42 17.37
N THR A 50 1.78 -5.30 16.57
CA THR A 50 0.67 -6.15 17.01
C THR A 50 1.16 -7.54 17.36
N LYS A 51 0.59 -8.13 18.42
CA LYS A 51 1.05 -9.39 19.01
C LYS A 51 0.99 -10.58 18.05
N ASP A 52 0.00 -10.58 17.17
CA ASP A 52 -0.29 -11.67 16.23
C ASP A 52 -0.02 -11.27 14.78
N ALA A 53 0.86 -10.29 14.55
CA ALA A 53 1.25 -9.88 13.21
C ALA A 53 1.95 -11.05 12.48
N PRO A 54 1.53 -11.40 11.26
CA PRO A 54 2.25 -12.38 10.47
C PRO A 54 3.69 -11.87 10.19
N PRO A 55 4.69 -12.77 10.18
CA PRO A 55 6.05 -12.39 9.83
C PRO A 55 6.09 -11.90 8.38
N VAL A 56 6.78 -10.79 8.16
CA VAL A 56 6.96 -10.20 6.83
C VAL A 56 8.35 -10.55 6.33
N PRO A 57 8.51 -11.30 5.22
CA PRO A 57 9.83 -11.64 4.71
C PRO A 57 10.55 -10.39 4.19
N GLY A 58 11.84 -10.26 4.53
CA GLY A 58 12.66 -9.11 4.12
C GLY A 58 12.25 -7.78 4.76
N GLU A 59 11.66 -7.85 5.96
CA GLU A 59 11.31 -6.68 6.75
C GLU A 59 12.56 -5.84 7.08
N PRO A 60 12.51 -4.50 6.94
CA PRO A 60 13.67 -3.64 7.20
C PRO A 60 14.15 -3.70 8.66
N ASP A 61 15.47 -3.57 8.87
CA ASP A 61 16.10 -3.65 10.20
C ASP A 61 15.46 -2.72 11.24
N THR A 62 15.05 -1.51 10.84
CA THR A 62 14.35 -0.58 11.74
C THR A 62 13.05 -1.16 12.27
N CYS A 63 12.28 -1.85 11.42
CA CYS A 63 11.02 -2.48 11.83
C CYS A 63 11.25 -3.67 12.75
N LEU A 64 12.30 -4.47 12.51
CA LEU A 64 12.71 -5.55 13.40
C LEU A 64 13.09 -5.01 14.79
N LYS A 65 13.92 -3.97 14.85
CA LYS A 65 14.32 -3.33 16.11
C LYS A 65 13.15 -2.77 16.90
N ILE A 66 12.14 -2.21 16.23
CA ILE A 66 10.91 -1.75 16.89
C ILE A 66 10.18 -2.94 17.51
N LYS A 67 9.99 -4.04 16.78
CA LYS A 67 9.35 -5.27 17.29
C LYS A 67 10.08 -5.88 18.48
N GLU A 68 11.41 -5.81 18.50
CA GLU A 68 12.24 -6.32 19.62
C GLU A 68 12.13 -5.46 20.87
N LYS A 69 12.06 -4.14 20.73
CA LYS A 69 12.14 -3.21 21.86
C LYS A 69 10.79 -2.75 22.39
N VAL A 70 9.75 -2.83 21.58
CA VAL A 70 8.44 -2.25 21.90
C VAL A 70 7.45 -3.35 22.27
N PRO A 71 6.76 -3.24 23.43
CA PRO A 71 5.71 -4.19 23.79
C PRO A 71 4.62 -4.24 22.72
N PRO A 72 4.31 -5.42 22.15
CA PRO A 72 3.26 -5.53 21.17
C PRO A 72 1.88 -5.37 21.81
N VAL A 73 0.93 -4.79 21.07
CA VAL A 73 -0.45 -4.58 21.50
C VAL A 73 -1.42 -5.55 20.82
N SER A 74 -2.62 -5.66 21.35
CA SER A 74 -3.76 -6.35 20.76
C SER A 74 -5.02 -5.49 20.88
N ALA A 75 -6.15 -5.98 20.36
CA ALA A 75 -7.44 -5.31 20.49
C ALA A 75 -7.90 -5.15 21.95
N ASN A 76 -7.37 -5.96 22.87
CA ASN A 76 -7.73 -5.95 24.29
C ASN A 76 -6.70 -5.21 25.16
N THR A 77 -5.66 -4.60 24.57
CA THR A 77 -4.69 -3.81 25.32
C THR A 77 -5.36 -2.57 25.92
N GLU A 78 -5.12 -2.33 27.21
CA GLU A 78 -5.61 -1.14 27.89
C GLU A 78 -5.16 0.14 27.16
N PRO A 79 -6.00 1.19 27.07
CA PRO A 79 -5.66 2.41 26.34
C PRO A 79 -4.30 3.00 26.71
N ASP A 80 -3.98 3.09 28.00
CA ASP A 80 -2.73 3.69 28.47
C ASP A 80 -1.51 2.87 28.02
N ALA A 81 -1.59 1.54 28.11
CA ALA A 81 -0.56 0.64 27.60
C ALA A 81 -0.44 0.71 26.07
N HIS A 82 -1.55 0.91 25.36
CA HIS A 82 -1.56 1.09 23.91
C HIS A 82 -0.82 2.38 23.51
N TYR A 83 -1.14 3.51 24.14
CA TYR A 83 -0.51 4.79 23.84
C TYR A 83 0.97 4.80 24.23
N ALA A 84 1.33 4.21 25.39
CA ALA A 84 2.73 4.06 25.77
C ALA A 84 3.53 3.23 24.76
N SER A 85 2.95 2.15 24.22
CA SER A 85 3.57 1.35 23.17
C SER A 85 3.69 2.14 21.85
N LEU A 86 2.66 2.89 21.45
CA LEU A 86 2.69 3.74 20.27
C LEU A 86 3.79 4.81 20.35
N ASP A 87 3.88 5.52 21.47
CA ASP A 87 4.90 6.57 21.68
C ASP A 87 6.30 5.97 21.64
N LYS A 88 6.50 4.82 22.29
CA LYS A 88 7.78 4.10 22.23
C LYS A 88 8.12 3.64 20.80
N SER A 89 7.12 3.21 20.05
CA SER A 89 7.27 2.85 18.62
C SER A 89 7.72 4.02 17.77
N ILE A 90 7.08 5.19 17.96
CA ILE A 90 7.42 6.43 17.27
C ILE A 90 8.86 6.84 17.59
N MET A 91 9.23 6.84 18.87
CA MET A 91 10.59 7.17 19.30
C MET A 91 11.63 6.22 18.70
N GLU A 92 11.40 4.90 18.73
CA GLU A 92 12.35 3.95 18.15
C GLU A 92 12.43 4.04 16.62
N CYS A 93 11.33 4.36 15.92
CA CYS A 93 11.36 4.62 14.48
C CYS A 93 12.33 5.76 14.15
N VAL A 94 12.13 6.92 14.78
CA VAL A 94 12.96 8.11 14.55
C VAL A 94 14.41 7.87 15.00
N ARG A 95 14.61 7.21 16.14
CA ARG A 95 15.95 6.88 16.66
C ARG A 95 16.77 6.00 15.72
N ASN A 96 16.10 5.16 14.91
CA ASN A 96 16.74 4.32 13.90
C ASN A 96 16.72 4.97 12.51
N GLY A 97 16.52 6.29 12.42
CA GLY A 97 16.58 7.06 11.18
C GLY A 97 15.35 6.91 10.28
N GLY A 98 14.25 6.35 10.77
CA GLY A 98 12.99 6.28 10.03
C GLY A 98 12.16 7.54 10.16
N ASP A 99 11.25 7.75 9.19
CA ASP A 99 10.21 8.78 9.25
C ASP A 99 8.90 8.17 9.76
N VAL A 100 8.10 8.93 10.51
CA VAL A 100 6.74 8.50 10.87
C VAL A 100 5.73 9.00 9.85
N VAL A 101 4.99 8.08 9.27
CA VAL A 101 3.91 8.36 8.31
C VAL A 101 2.57 8.16 9.02
N MET A 102 1.77 9.21 9.06
CA MET A 102 0.39 9.14 9.54
C MET A 102 -0.53 8.76 8.38
N ASN A 103 -1.27 7.68 8.55
CA ASN A 103 -2.31 7.28 7.62
C ASN A 103 -3.63 8.00 7.96
N SER A 104 -3.97 9.01 7.15
CA SER A 104 -5.25 9.71 7.24
C SER A 104 -6.40 8.99 6.52
N ARG A 105 -6.10 7.99 5.69
CA ARG A 105 -7.08 7.29 4.85
C ARG A 105 -7.39 5.91 5.43
N ARG A 106 -8.66 5.55 5.49
CA ARG A 106 -9.07 4.20 5.87
C ARG A 106 -9.01 3.30 4.64
N ASN A 107 -7.97 2.47 4.52
CA ASN A 107 -7.90 1.42 3.51
C ASN A 107 -7.59 0.07 4.20
N LYS A 108 -7.93 -1.04 3.54
CA LYS A 108 -7.75 -2.39 4.12
C LYS A 108 -6.29 -2.83 4.13
N GLU A 109 -5.47 -2.28 3.23
CA GLU A 109 -4.05 -2.65 3.08
C GLU A 109 -3.16 -1.99 4.13
N PHE A 110 -3.55 -0.80 4.59
CA PHE A 110 -2.90 -0.03 5.65
C PHE A 110 -3.92 0.26 6.78
N PRO A 111 -4.26 -0.74 7.61
CA PRO A 111 -5.28 -0.58 8.65
C PRO A 111 -4.83 0.28 9.84
N SER A 112 -3.52 0.47 10.04
CA SER A 112 -2.97 1.20 11.19
C SER A 112 -3.00 2.71 10.94
N LYS A 113 -3.07 3.50 12.01
CA LYS A 113 -3.03 4.97 11.92
C LYS A 113 -1.62 5.52 11.74
N HIS A 114 -0.61 4.84 12.28
CA HIS A 114 0.79 5.27 12.21
C HIS A 114 1.64 4.16 11.63
N TYR A 115 2.63 4.57 10.83
CA TYR A 115 3.60 3.69 10.21
C TYR A 115 5.00 4.24 10.40
N CYS A 116 5.98 3.36 10.61
CA CYS A 116 7.37 3.72 10.44
C CYS A 116 7.76 3.49 8.98
N LYS A 117 8.31 4.52 8.35
CA LYS A 117 8.98 4.48 7.05
C LYS A 117 10.48 4.34 7.32
N PRO A 118 11.05 3.14 7.18
CA PRO A 118 12.47 2.94 7.42
C PRO A 118 13.31 3.68 6.37
N TYR A 119 14.48 4.17 6.78
CA TYR A 119 15.47 4.64 5.81
C TYR A 119 16.10 3.43 5.13
N ILE A 120 15.70 3.21 3.88
CA ILE A 120 16.32 2.23 3.00
C ILE A 120 17.23 3.06 2.10
N ALA A 121 18.54 3.01 2.34
CA ALA A 121 19.48 3.65 1.44
C ALA A 121 19.17 3.16 0.01
N PRO A 122 19.05 4.06 -0.98
CA PRO A 122 18.86 3.62 -2.36
C PRO A 122 19.98 2.63 -2.64
N ALA A 123 19.60 1.40 -2.99
CA ALA A 123 20.55 0.34 -3.29
C ALA A 123 21.60 0.96 -4.20
N ALA A 124 22.85 1.05 -3.71
CA ALA A 124 23.94 1.58 -4.49
C ALA A 124 23.82 0.98 -5.88
N SER A 125 23.63 1.84 -6.88
CA SER A 125 23.71 1.45 -8.28
C SER A 125 25.06 0.76 -8.42
N ARG A 126 25.07 -0.58 -8.35
CA ARG A 126 26.21 -1.38 -8.72
C ARG A 126 26.34 -1.18 -10.22
N LYS A 127 27.14 -0.19 -10.61
CA LYS A 127 27.84 -0.20 -11.88
C LYS A 127 28.91 -1.28 -11.84
#